data_AF-A0A938B221-F1
#
_entry.id   AF-A0A938B221-F1
#
_cell.length_a   1.000
_cell.length_b   1.000
_cell.length_c   1.000
_cell.angle_alpha   90.00
_cell.angle_beta   90.00
_cell.angle_gamma   90.00
#
_symmetry.space_group_name_H-M   'P 1'
#
loop_
_entity.id
_entity.type
_entity.pdbx_description
1 polymer ?
#
loop_
_entity_poly.entity_id
_entity_poly.type
_entity_poly.pdbx_seq_one_letter_code
_entity_poly.pdbx_strand_id
1 'polypeptide(L)'
;MARSLYQLREDSRRIFAAGVAAVDPVAAVQRHVQRQDGILRVDGVSYVLSRYAHIYVVGAGKAGATMAQGISTLLGERLTAGSVTVKYGHSAPVAGVTIHEAAHPVPDAA
;
A
#
# COMPACT_ATOMS: atom_id res chain seq x y z
N MET A 1 -17.88 35.90 -16.31
CA MET A 1 -17.42 36.52 -15.04
C MET A 1 -16.05 35.95 -14.68
N ALA A 2 -15.11 36.79 -14.23
CA ALA A 2 -13.81 36.33 -13.73
C ALA A 2 -14.00 35.59 -12.39
N ARG A 3 -13.23 34.52 -12.15
CA ARG A 3 -13.23 33.81 -10.86
C ARG A 3 -12.63 34.69 -9.76
N SER A 4 -13.18 34.63 -8.56
CA SER A 4 -12.63 35.33 -7.39
C SER A 4 -11.35 34.64 -6.89
N LEU A 5 -10.51 35.37 -6.16
CA LEU A 5 -9.31 34.80 -5.52
C LEU A 5 -9.65 33.64 -4.56
N TYR A 6 -10.82 33.69 -3.92
CA TYR A 6 -11.32 32.58 -3.11
C TYR A 6 -11.59 31.33 -3.95
N GLN A 7 -12.27 31.49 -5.10
CA GLN A 7 -12.55 30.38 -6.00
C GLN A 7 -11.25 29.75 -6.54
N LEU A 8 -10.29 30.57 -6.96
CA LEU A 8 -8.99 30.09 -7.44
C LEU A 8 -8.20 29.33 -6.36
N ARG A 9 -8.26 29.79 -5.10
CA ARG A 9 -7.63 29.10 -3.97
C ARG A 9 -8.28 27.73 -3.74
N GLU A 10 -9.61 27.65 -3.77
CA GLU A 10 -10.29 26.36 -3.60
C GLU A 10 -10.06 25.40 -4.77
N ASP A 11 -10.00 25.91 -6.00
CA ASP A 11 -9.59 25.10 -7.15
C ASP A 11 -8.20 24.51 -6.92
N SER A 12 -7.24 25.32 -6.47
CA SER A 12 -5.87 24.87 -6.20
C SER A 12 -5.81 23.81 -5.09
N ARG A 13 -6.56 24.00 -3.99
CA ARG A 13 -6.66 23.01 -2.91
C ARG A 13 -7.23 21.69 -3.40
N ARG A 14 -8.27 21.72 -4.23
CA ARG A 14 -8.88 20.51 -4.81
C ARG A 14 -7.92 19.76 -5.73
N ILE A 15 -7.19 20.48 -6.58
CA ILE A 15 -6.18 19.88 -7.46
C ILE A 15 -5.09 19.21 -6.63
N PHE A 16 -4.56 19.89 -5.61
CA PHE A 16 -3.56 19.33 -4.70
C PHE A 16 -4.08 18.07 -3.98
N ALA A 17 -5.27 18.16 -3.38
CA ALA A 17 -5.87 17.05 -2.65
C ALA A 17 -6.12 15.84 -3.56
N ALA A 18 -6.57 16.07 -4.81
CA ALA A 18 -6.73 15.00 -5.80
C ALA A 18 -5.39 14.34 -6.14
N GLY A 19 -4.32 15.12 -6.30
CA GLY A 19 -2.97 14.60 -6.52
C GLY A 19 -2.48 13.72 -5.37
N VAL A 20 -2.66 14.18 -4.12
CA VAL A 20 -2.30 13.39 -2.92
C VAL A 20 -3.12 12.11 -2.83
N ALA A 21 -4.44 12.19 -3.03
CA ALA A 21 -5.33 11.02 -2.98
C ALA A 21 -5.01 9.99 -4.08
N ALA A 22 -4.58 10.44 -5.26
CA ALA A 22 -4.20 9.54 -6.35
C ALA A 22 -3.00 8.66 -5.98
N VAL A 23 -2.10 9.13 -5.11
CA VAL A 23 -0.89 8.43 -4.68
C VAL A 23 -0.99 7.84 -3.27
N ASP A 24 -2.19 7.77 -2.69
CA ASP A 24 -2.41 7.05 -1.44
C ASP A 24 -1.97 5.56 -1.58
N PRO A 25 -1.07 5.04 -0.71
CA PRO A 25 -0.50 3.71 -0.90
C PRO A 25 -1.52 2.56 -0.84
N VAL A 26 -2.51 2.65 0.05
CA VAL A 26 -3.53 1.61 0.21
C VAL A 26 -4.43 1.59 -1.03
N ALA A 27 -4.94 2.75 -1.43
CA ALA A 27 -5.77 2.88 -2.61
C ALA A 27 -5.01 2.52 -3.89
N ALA A 28 -3.72 2.84 -3.98
CA ALA A 28 -2.87 2.44 -5.11
C ALA A 28 -2.76 0.92 -5.23
N VAL A 29 -2.51 0.22 -4.12
CA VAL A 29 -2.51 -1.25 -4.10
C VAL A 29 -3.88 -1.80 -4.54
N GLN A 30 -4.97 -1.30 -3.96
CA GLN A 30 -6.32 -1.80 -4.23
C GLN A 30 -6.80 -1.54 -5.67
N ARG A 31 -6.26 -0.51 -6.35
CA ARG A 31 -6.55 -0.27 -7.78
C ARG A 31 -5.97 -1.36 -8.68
N HIS A 32 -4.76 -1.84 -8.37
CA HIS A 32 -4.05 -2.81 -9.21
C HIS A 32 -4.16 -4.24 -8.72
N VAL A 33 -4.58 -4.45 -7.46
CA VAL A 33 -4.72 -5.75 -6.83
C VAL A 33 -6.15 -5.90 -6.33
N GLN A 34 -6.84 -6.91 -6.83
CA GLN A 34 -8.22 -7.23 -6.43
C GLN A 34 -8.33 -8.71 -6.12
N ARG A 35 -9.20 -9.06 -5.18
CA ARG A 35 -9.52 -10.47 -4.89
C ARG A 35 -11.01 -10.70 -4.99
N GLN A 36 -11.38 -11.72 -5.75
CA GLN A 36 -12.75 -12.18 -5.88
C GLN A 36 -12.76 -13.70 -6.05
N ASP A 37 -13.66 -14.39 -5.34
CA ASP A 37 -13.91 -15.84 -5.47
C ASP A 37 -12.64 -16.72 -5.40
N GLY A 38 -11.71 -16.34 -4.51
CA GLY A 38 -10.44 -17.07 -4.33
C GLY A 38 -9.41 -16.82 -5.44
N ILE A 39 -9.68 -15.92 -6.37
CA ILE A 39 -8.76 -15.46 -7.41
C ILE A 39 -8.22 -14.09 -7.01
N LEU A 40 -6.89 -13.95 -6.97
CA LEU A 40 -6.22 -12.66 -6.87
C LEU A 40 -5.87 -12.19 -8.28
N ARG A 41 -6.31 -10.99 -8.66
CA ARG A 41 -5.95 -10.34 -9.91
C ARG A 41 -4.96 -9.23 -9.62
N VAL A 42 -3.80 -9.28 -10.25
CA VAL A 42 -2.73 -8.29 -10.15
C VAL A 42 -2.44 -7.78 -11.55
N ASP A 43 -2.76 -6.52 -11.80
CA ASP A 43 -2.53 -5.83 -13.08
C ASP A 43 -2.94 -6.65 -14.31
N GLY A 44 -4.13 -7.25 -14.25
CA GLY A 44 -4.67 -8.08 -15.33
C GLY A 44 -4.31 -9.58 -15.25
N VAL A 45 -3.32 -9.97 -14.47
CA VAL A 45 -2.91 -11.37 -14.29
C VAL A 45 -3.67 -12.02 -13.14
N SER A 46 -4.20 -13.22 -13.34
CA SER A 46 -5.04 -13.92 -12.36
C SER A 46 -4.31 -15.10 -11.72
N TYR A 47 -4.41 -15.18 -10.39
CA TYR A 47 -3.83 -16.22 -9.55
C TYR A 47 -4.94 -16.92 -8.76
N VAL A 48 -5.17 -18.20 -9.02
CA VAL A 48 -6.11 -19.01 -8.23
C VAL A 48 -5.43 -19.37 -6.91
N LEU A 49 -5.83 -18.71 -5.82
CA LEU A 49 -5.10 -18.77 -4.56
C LEU A 49 -5.03 -20.20 -4.00
N SER A 50 -6.07 -21.01 -4.17
CA SER A 50 -6.10 -22.41 -3.70
C SER A 50 -5.00 -23.30 -4.30
N ARG A 51 -4.35 -22.89 -5.40
CA ARG A 51 -3.21 -23.62 -5.98
C ARG A 51 -1.91 -23.44 -5.19
N TYR A 52 -1.88 -22.50 -4.25
CA TYR A 52 -0.72 -22.19 -3.43
C TYR A 52 -0.95 -22.62 -1.99
N ALA A 53 -0.06 -23.47 -1.48
CA ALA A 53 -0.06 -23.86 -0.07
C ALA A 53 0.22 -22.66 0.85
N HIS A 54 1.14 -21.79 0.43
CA HIS A 54 1.55 -20.62 1.19
C HIS A 54 1.62 -19.36 0.32
N ILE A 55 1.30 -18.22 0.93
CA ILE A 55 1.37 -16.90 0.31
C ILE A 55 2.09 -15.98 1.27
N TYR A 56 3.13 -15.31 0.78
CA TYR A 56 3.97 -14.42 1.57
C TYR A 56 3.94 -13.00 1.04
N VAL A 57 4.07 -12.03 1.94
CA VAL A 57 4.27 -10.61 1.60
C VAL A 57 5.68 -10.21 1.96
N VAL A 58 6.44 -9.71 0.98
CA VAL A 58 7.77 -9.14 1.18
C VAL A 58 7.78 -7.75 0.58
N GLY A 59 8.38 -6.78 1.27
CA GLY A 59 8.45 -5.41 0.77
C GLY A 59 9.44 -4.54 1.52
N ALA A 60 9.68 -3.35 0.99
CA ALA A 60 10.50 -2.35 1.65
C ALA A 60 10.09 -0.92 1.24
N GLY A 61 10.48 0.06 2.04
CA GLY A 61 10.33 1.50 1.74
C GLY A 61 9.44 2.23 2.76
N LYS A 62 9.45 3.57 2.72
CA LYS A 62 8.73 4.41 3.71
C LYS A 62 7.22 4.14 3.75
N ALA A 63 6.61 3.80 2.62
CA ALA A 63 5.20 3.43 2.51
C ALA A 63 4.96 1.92 2.66
N GLY A 64 6.01 1.14 2.97
CA GLY A 64 5.97 -0.33 2.98
C GLY A 64 4.87 -0.87 3.89
N ALA A 65 4.78 -0.37 5.12
CA ALA A 65 3.73 -0.79 6.06
C ALA A 65 2.31 -0.51 5.51
N THR A 66 2.07 0.69 4.97
CA THR A 66 0.77 1.04 4.39
C THR A 66 0.43 0.25 3.12
N MET A 67 1.41 -0.03 2.25
CA MET A 67 1.19 -0.90 1.08
C MET A 67 0.91 -2.34 1.50
N ALA A 68 1.64 -2.84 2.49
CA ALA A 68 1.44 -4.16 3.06
C ALA A 68 0.06 -4.29 3.71
N GLN A 69 -0.46 -3.24 4.34
CA GLN A 69 -1.83 -3.22 4.85
C GLN A 69 -2.85 -3.42 3.72
N GLY A 70 -2.68 -2.77 2.58
CA GLY A 70 -3.53 -2.96 1.41
C GLY A 70 -3.56 -4.42 0.93
N ILE A 71 -2.39 -5.08 0.87
CA ILE A 71 -2.27 -6.48 0.47
C ILE A 71 -2.81 -7.43 1.54
N SER A 72 -2.47 -7.22 2.81
CA SER A 72 -2.90 -8.05 3.94
C SER A 72 -4.43 -8.08 4.03
N THR A 73 -5.10 -6.94 3.87
CA THR A 73 -6.57 -6.87 3.84
C THR A 73 -7.16 -7.70 2.70
N LEU A 74 -6.55 -7.70 1.51
CA LEU A 74 -7.01 -8.48 0.36
C LEU A 74 -6.78 -9.99 0.54
N LEU A 75 -5.65 -10.38 1.11
CA LEU A 75 -5.30 -11.79 1.31
C LEU A 75 -5.96 -12.43 2.53
N GLY A 76 -6.28 -11.65 3.57
CA GLY A 76 -6.92 -12.15 4.80
C GLY A 76 -6.24 -13.43 5.30
N GLU A 77 -7.04 -14.46 5.60
CA GLU A 77 -6.56 -15.76 6.10
C GLU A 77 -5.69 -16.55 5.10
N ARG A 78 -5.62 -16.14 3.82
CA ARG A 78 -4.73 -16.78 2.84
C ARG A 78 -3.29 -16.30 2.95
N LEU A 79 -3.03 -15.18 3.65
CA LEU A 79 -1.69 -14.72 3.96
C LEU A 79 -1.06 -15.65 5.00
N THR A 80 0.04 -16.30 4.64
CA THR A 80 0.78 -17.18 5.54
C THR A 80 1.64 -16.38 6.51
N ALA A 81 2.45 -15.45 5.99
CA ALA A 81 3.28 -14.53 6.78
C ALA A 81 3.78 -13.39 5.89
N GLY A 82 4.42 -12.40 6.48
CA GLY A 82 5.14 -11.38 5.72
C GLY A 82 6.24 -10.70 6.51
N SER A 83 7.14 -10.05 5.78
CA SER A 83 8.24 -9.26 6.33
C SER A 83 8.44 -8.02 5.48
N VAL A 84 8.34 -6.85 6.10
CA VAL A 84 8.43 -5.56 5.40
C VAL A 84 9.34 -4.61 6.16
N THR A 85 10.32 -4.03 5.48
CA THR A 85 11.26 -3.07 6.08
C THR A 85 10.91 -1.63 5.75
N VAL A 86 10.72 -0.79 6.76
CA VAL A 86 10.43 0.64 6.62
C VAL A 86 11.54 1.48 7.24
N LYS A 87 11.52 2.80 7.03
CA LYS A 87 12.42 3.73 7.72
C LYS A 87 12.01 3.82 9.20
N TYR A 88 12.97 4.02 10.11
CA TYR A 88 12.66 4.40 11.50
C TYR A 88 11.54 5.46 11.62
N GLY A 89 10.59 5.20 12.52
CA GLY A 89 9.42 6.03 12.77
C GLY A 89 8.31 5.88 11.73
N HIS A 90 8.39 4.91 10.81
CA HIS A 90 7.37 4.64 9.79
C HIS A 90 6.68 3.28 9.99
N SER A 91 6.93 2.60 11.12
CA SER A 91 6.23 1.37 11.45
C SER A 91 4.74 1.59 11.69
N ALA A 92 3.92 0.62 11.32
CA ALA A 92 2.50 0.54 11.62
C ALA A 92 2.11 -0.94 11.78
N PRO A 93 1.15 -1.30 12.64
CA PRO A 93 0.71 -2.68 12.77
C PRO A 93 0.03 -3.15 11.48
N VAL A 94 0.46 -4.31 10.97
CA VAL A 94 -0.12 -4.94 9.79
C VAL A 94 -0.39 -6.41 10.11
N ALA A 95 -1.64 -6.85 9.96
CA ALA A 95 -2.01 -8.23 10.25
C ALA A 95 -1.22 -9.22 9.40
N GLY A 96 -0.65 -10.25 10.03
CA GLY A 96 0.11 -11.31 9.34
C GLY A 96 1.43 -10.86 8.70
N VAL A 97 1.91 -9.64 8.97
CA VAL A 97 3.17 -9.11 8.42
C VAL A 97 4.01 -8.52 9.56
N THR A 98 5.26 -8.99 9.70
CA THR A 98 6.24 -8.37 10.59
C THR A 98 6.83 -7.12 9.93
N ILE A 99 6.74 -5.98 10.61
CA ILE A 99 7.36 -4.73 10.17
C ILE A 99 8.71 -4.55 10.86
N HIS A 100 9.76 -4.40 10.07
CA HIS A 100 11.11 -4.09 10.51
C HIS A 100 11.40 -2.62 10.23
N GLU A 101 12.20 -1.97 11.07
CA GLU A 101 12.69 -0.62 10.81
C GLU A 101 14.20 -0.63 10.58
N ALA A 102 14.66 0.09 9.55
CA ALA A 102 16.07 0.24 9.21
C ALA A 102 16.42 1.68 8.80
N ALA A 103 17.71 2.01 8.75
CA ALA A 103 18.14 3.36 8.43
C ALA A 103 17.92 3.76 6.96
N HIS A 104 17.66 5.05 6.77
CA HIS A 104 17.66 5.76 5.49
C HIS A 104 17.95 7.25 5.76
N PRO A 105 18.82 7.93 4.98
CA PRO A 105 19.33 7.53 3.66
C PRO A 105 20.59 6.66 3.66
N VAL A 106 21.32 6.58 4.77
CA VAL A 106 22.50 5.73 4.90
C VAL A 106 22.09 4.42 5.58
N PRO A 107 22.40 3.23 5.03
CA PRO A 107 22.08 1.95 5.67
C PRO A 107 22.83 1.73 6.99
N ASP A 108 22.25 0.91 7.85
CA ASP A 108 22.86 0.37 9.06
C ASP A 108 22.73 -1.16 9.11
N ALA A 109 22.98 -1.77 10.27
CA ALA A 109 23.01 -3.22 10.45
C ALA A 109 21.66 -3.85 10.84
N ALA A 110 20.58 -3.05 10.85
CA ALA A 110 19.23 -3.50 11.21
C ALA A 110 18.62 -4.47 10.20
#